data_AF-A0A9P7ANZ9-F1
#
_entry.id   AF-A0A9P7ANZ9-F1
#
_cell.length_a   1.000
_cell.length_b   1.000
_cell.length_c   1.000
_cell.angle_alpha   90.00
_cell.angle_beta   90.00
_cell.angle_gamma   90.00
#
_symmetry.space_group_name_H-M   'P 1'
#
loop_
_entity.id
_entity.type
_entity.pdbx_description
1 polymer ?
#
loop_
_entity_poly.entity_id
_entity_poly.type
_entity_poly.pdbx_seq_one_letter_code
_entity_poly.pdbx_strand_id
1 'polypeptide(L)'
;MAPRKGKKKATKDDDDFGTYNDRLKNNTHVNKMIASFEKNGIQWGTQTNALPIVIERSRISPGQTLEGSWTDSTTLKEVKFRDQEPLIFASGQHRVAALKKYTKRFSDEAEELQARLTHLEGEESITKEEAEEHADLRIRLGDIKGHLTKTGMWGVVLYDKVKVKVVALSHQPRADTQFVRALSKTHAGLPKGDGMSAKVHRGSQVKSKSREPKSEQSKGKPRDVTIDEPKVKESRRSRNQTKVKVERDENRRMREAKETVKLKAKRWNDEPNVKVKVKVKERGMEESRDKIMKE
;
A
#
# COMPACT_ATOMS: atom_id res chain seq x y z
N MET A 1 37.17 -31.88 -4.35
CA MET A 1 36.96 -30.55 -3.73
C MET A 1 35.57 -30.06 -4.10
N ALA A 2 34.65 -29.92 -3.14
CA ALA A 2 33.30 -29.41 -3.42
C ALA A 2 33.32 -27.87 -3.55
N PRO A 3 32.62 -27.28 -4.53
CA PRO A 3 32.59 -25.83 -4.70
C PRO A 3 31.85 -25.20 -3.52
N ARG A 4 32.54 -24.30 -2.80
CA ARG A 4 31.97 -23.49 -1.72
C ARG A 4 30.89 -22.59 -2.32
N LYS A 5 29.63 -22.78 -1.89
CA LYS A 5 28.50 -21.91 -2.24
C LYS A 5 28.84 -20.47 -1.83
N GLY A 6 29.02 -19.59 -2.81
CA GLY A 6 29.24 -18.17 -2.58
C GLY A 6 28.04 -17.55 -1.85
N LYS A 7 28.32 -16.87 -0.73
CA LYS A 7 27.33 -16.03 -0.05
C LYS A 7 26.88 -14.95 -1.03
N LYS A 8 25.63 -15.02 -1.51
CA LYS A 8 25.03 -13.93 -2.29
C LYS A 8 25.02 -12.68 -1.41
N LYS A 9 25.66 -11.60 -1.87
CA LYS A 9 25.54 -10.27 -1.25
C LYS A 9 24.07 -9.88 -1.29
N ALA A 10 23.47 -9.65 -0.11
CA ALA A 10 22.13 -9.09 -0.01
C ALA A 10 22.13 -7.71 -0.71
N THR A 11 21.26 -7.55 -1.70
CA THR A 11 21.03 -6.28 -2.39
C THR A 11 20.27 -5.34 -1.47
N LYS A 12 20.68 -4.07 -1.43
CA LYS A 12 20.32 -3.03 -0.45
C LYS A 12 18.85 -2.56 -0.49
N ASP A 13 17.98 -3.24 -1.25
CA ASP A 13 16.56 -2.90 -1.41
C ASP A 13 15.62 -3.77 -0.56
N ASP A 14 16.20 -4.69 0.23
CA ASP A 14 15.46 -5.51 1.15
C ASP A 14 15.12 -4.67 2.38
N ASP A 15 13.85 -4.28 2.51
CA ASP A 15 13.31 -3.96 3.82
C ASP A 15 13.74 -5.08 4.76
N ASP A 16 14.31 -4.74 5.91
CA ASP A 16 15.03 -5.70 6.76
C ASP A 16 14.02 -6.58 7.53
N PHE A 17 13.38 -7.49 6.79
CA PHE A 17 12.53 -8.54 7.30
C PHE A 17 13.43 -9.71 7.69
N GLY A 18 13.73 -9.84 8.97
CA GLY A 18 14.52 -10.96 9.47
C GLY A 18 14.85 -10.89 10.95
N THR A 19 14.86 -9.70 11.55
CA THR A 19 15.15 -9.54 12.98
C THR A 19 14.03 -10.09 13.87
N TYR A 20 12.77 -9.95 13.46
CA TYR A 20 11.59 -10.30 14.28
C TYR A 20 10.71 -11.39 13.66
N ASN A 21 10.89 -11.69 12.37
CA ASN A 21 10.15 -12.72 11.66
C ASN A 21 11.05 -13.32 10.58
N ASP A 22 11.41 -14.58 10.78
CA ASP A 22 12.30 -15.37 9.92
C ASP A 22 11.56 -16.09 8.78
N ARG A 23 10.23 -15.99 8.75
CA ARG A 23 9.43 -16.64 7.70
C ARG A 23 9.86 -16.14 6.33
N LEU A 24 10.22 -17.08 5.48
CA LEU A 24 10.59 -16.77 4.11
C LEU A 24 9.41 -16.22 3.29
N LYS A 25 9.71 -15.25 2.43
CA LYS A 25 8.78 -14.71 1.45
C LYS A 25 8.31 -15.83 0.50
N ASN A 26 7.00 -16.00 0.39
CA ASN A 26 6.35 -16.98 -0.48
C ASN A 26 5.54 -16.23 -1.55
N ASN A 27 5.92 -16.38 -2.82
CA ASN A 27 5.30 -15.68 -3.93
C ASN A 27 3.82 -16.03 -4.13
N THR A 28 3.39 -17.25 -3.79
CA THR A 28 1.98 -17.65 -3.88
C THR A 28 1.12 -16.84 -2.92
N HIS A 29 1.61 -16.58 -1.70
CA HIS A 29 0.90 -15.74 -0.74
C HIS A 29 0.89 -14.27 -1.15
N VAL A 30 2.00 -13.78 -1.72
CA VAL A 30 2.08 -12.43 -2.29
C VAL A 30 1.02 -12.24 -3.39
N ASN A 31 0.93 -13.18 -4.34
CA ASN A 31 -0.03 -13.08 -5.44
C ASN A 31 -1.49 -13.18 -4.95
N LYS A 32 -1.78 -14.01 -3.94
CA LYS A 32 -3.10 -14.05 -3.29
C LYS A 32 -3.47 -12.71 -2.66
N MET A 33 -2.52 -12.01 -2.04
CA MET A 33 -2.76 -10.67 -1.48
C MET A 33 -3.03 -9.65 -2.59
N ILE A 34 -2.27 -9.68 -3.69
CA ILE A 34 -2.51 -8.80 -4.85
C ILE A 34 -3.93 -9.00 -5.39
N ALA A 35 -4.35 -10.25 -5.62
CA ALA A 35 -5.71 -10.55 -6.07
C ALA A 35 -6.78 -10.06 -5.08
N SER A 36 -6.48 -10.12 -3.77
CA SER A 36 -7.38 -9.54 -2.75
C SER A 36 -7.44 -8.02 -2.83
N PHE A 37 -6.34 -7.32 -3.12
CA PHE A 37 -6.34 -5.87 -3.29
C PHE A 37 -7.15 -5.46 -4.51
N GLU A 38 -7.01 -6.19 -5.62
CA GLU A 38 -7.78 -5.96 -6.84
C GLU A 38 -9.28 -6.14 -6.61
N LYS A 39 -9.68 -7.17 -5.86
CA LYS A 39 -11.09 -7.48 -5.62
C LYS A 39 -11.75 -6.58 -4.56
N ASN A 40 -11.06 -6.36 -3.43
CA ASN A 40 -11.67 -5.77 -2.24
C ASN A 40 -11.09 -4.39 -1.88
N GLY A 41 -10.14 -3.90 -2.67
CA GLY A 41 -9.33 -2.74 -2.32
C GLY A 41 -8.36 -3.01 -1.17
N ILE A 42 -7.55 -2.00 -0.88
CA ILE A 42 -6.64 -2.01 0.26
C ILE A 42 -7.38 -1.54 1.51
N GLN A 43 -7.44 -2.39 2.51
CA GLN A 43 -8.13 -2.14 3.78
C GLN A 43 -7.21 -1.48 4.81
N TRP A 44 -6.74 -0.26 4.54
CA TRP A 44 -5.70 0.43 5.32
C TRP A 44 -6.13 0.83 6.74
N GLY A 45 -7.42 1.08 6.97
CA GLY A 45 -7.97 1.54 8.26
C GLY A 45 -8.27 0.44 9.28
N THR A 46 -7.90 -0.82 9.00
CA THR A 46 -8.22 -1.95 9.89
C THR A 46 -6.98 -2.43 10.65
N GLN A 47 -7.12 -2.61 11.97
CA GLN A 47 -6.00 -3.03 12.83
C GLN A 47 -5.36 -4.36 12.38
N THR A 48 -6.17 -5.30 11.88
CA THR A 48 -5.71 -6.60 11.37
C THR A 48 -4.83 -6.49 10.12
N ASN A 49 -4.97 -5.39 9.38
CA ASN A 49 -4.19 -5.10 8.18
C ASN A 49 -3.06 -4.10 8.41
N ALA A 50 -2.91 -3.59 9.63
CA ALA A 50 -1.81 -2.71 9.99
C ALA A 50 -0.46 -3.43 9.88
N LEU A 51 0.58 -2.68 9.50
CA LEU A 51 1.96 -3.14 9.43
C LEU A 51 2.67 -2.82 10.73
N PRO A 52 3.17 -3.81 11.48
CA PRO A 52 3.90 -3.54 12.70
C PRO A 52 5.34 -3.12 12.39
N ILE A 53 5.75 -1.97 12.91
CA ILE A 53 7.05 -1.34 12.70
C ILE A 53 7.73 -1.19 14.06
N VAL A 54 9.01 -1.55 14.13
CA VAL A 54 9.85 -1.31 15.30
C VAL A 54 10.70 -0.07 15.03
N ILE A 55 10.59 0.94 15.88
CA ILE A 55 11.30 2.21 15.69
C ILE A 55 11.69 2.81 17.05
N GLU A 56 12.78 3.57 17.06
CA GLU A 56 13.18 4.35 18.24
C GLU A 56 12.28 5.58 18.37
N ARG A 57 11.78 5.87 19.60
CA ARG A 57 10.91 7.03 19.85
C ARG A 57 11.54 8.36 19.44
N SER A 58 12.86 8.47 19.50
CA SER A 58 13.65 9.64 19.06
C SER A 58 13.47 9.99 17.58
N ARG A 59 13.18 8.99 16.73
CA ARG A 59 12.96 9.16 15.29
C ARG A 59 11.61 9.79 14.96
N ILE A 60 10.68 9.83 15.92
CA ILE A 60 9.36 10.45 15.74
C ILE A 60 9.45 11.94 16.12
N SER A 61 8.78 12.78 15.35
CA SER A 61 8.71 14.23 15.61
C SER A 61 8.25 14.51 17.06
N PRO A 62 8.91 15.45 17.78
CA PRO A 62 8.57 15.73 19.17
C PRO A 62 7.17 16.35 19.27
N GLY A 63 6.49 16.14 20.40
CA GLY A 63 5.15 16.70 20.63
C GLY A 63 4.03 16.02 19.84
N GLN A 64 4.35 15.07 18.97
CA GLN A 64 3.33 14.34 18.21
C GLN A 64 2.58 13.34 19.12
N THR A 65 1.28 13.56 19.30
CA THR A 65 0.38 12.57 19.89
C THR A 65 0.09 11.49 18.86
N LEU A 66 0.31 10.24 19.27
CA LEU A 66 0.16 9.06 18.42
C LEU A 66 -1.11 8.25 18.76
N GLU A 67 -1.96 8.81 19.60
CA GLU A 67 -3.23 8.20 20.00
C GLU A 67 -4.25 8.40 18.89
N GLY A 68 -4.88 7.30 18.47
CA GLY A 68 -5.97 7.26 17.51
C GLY A 68 -6.74 5.95 17.67
N SER A 69 -7.98 5.90 17.19
CA SER A 69 -8.81 4.70 17.24
C SER A 69 -8.85 4.02 15.87
N TRP A 70 -8.81 2.68 15.86
CA TRP A 70 -9.06 1.90 14.65
C TRP A 70 -10.55 1.83 14.27
N THR A 71 -11.45 2.26 15.16
CA THR A 71 -12.89 2.30 14.86
C THR A 71 -13.25 3.45 13.91
N ASP A 72 -12.45 4.52 13.91
CA ASP A 72 -12.65 5.68 13.07
C ASP A 72 -11.32 6.08 12.41
N SER A 73 -11.23 5.82 11.10
CA SER A 73 -10.02 6.07 10.32
C SER A 73 -9.65 7.55 10.25
N THR A 74 -10.59 8.47 10.48
CA THR A 74 -10.32 9.91 10.53
C THR A 74 -9.54 10.33 11.77
N THR A 75 -9.61 9.52 12.84
CA THR A 75 -8.86 9.76 14.07
C THR A 75 -7.41 9.29 13.99
N LEU A 76 -7.05 8.53 12.95
CA LEU A 76 -5.70 8.02 12.79
C LEU A 76 -4.76 9.11 12.27
N LYS A 77 -3.79 9.49 13.10
CA LYS A 77 -2.83 10.57 12.80
C LYS A 77 -1.64 10.07 11.99
N GLU A 78 -1.26 10.83 10.97
CA GLU A 78 -0.04 10.63 10.18
C GLU A 78 1.22 10.70 11.04
N VAL A 79 2.01 9.62 11.11
CA VAL A 79 3.33 9.62 11.77
C VAL A 79 4.36 10.39 10.96
N LYS A 80 5.04 11.36 11.60
CA LYS A 80 6.14 12.12 10.98
C LYS A 80 7.48 11.70 11.55
N PHE A 81 8.32 11.13 10.70
CA PHE A 81 9.70 10.76 11.04
C PHE A 81 10.65 11.95 10.87
N ARG A 82 11.66 12.06 11.74
CA ARG A 82 12.68 13.13 11.69
C ARG A 82 13.81 12.84 10.71
N ASP A 83 13.98 11.58 10.35
CA ASP A 83 15.06 11.08 9.52
C ASP A 83 14.50 10.29 8.32
N GLN A 84 15.40 9.88 7.44
CA GLN A 84 15.10 9.04 6.28
C GLN A 84 15.70 7.63 6.43
N GLU A 85 15.97 7.19 7.66
CA GLU A 85 16.53 5.86 7.86
C GLU A 85 15.50 4.78 7.48
N PRO A 86 15.95 3.61 7.02
CA PRO A 86 15.05 2.49 6.74
C PRO A 86 14.16 2.14 7.94
N LEU A 87 12.92 1.74 7.63
CA LEU A 87 11.98 1.25 8.62
C LEU A 87 12.18 -0.25 8.83
N ILE A 88 12.19 -0.69 10.08
CA ILE A 88 12.29 -2.10 10.44
C ILE A 88 10.90 -2.63 10.71
N PHE A 89 10.44 -3.57 9.88
CA PHE A 89 9.13 -4.16 10.04
C PHE A 89 9.21 -5.42 10.91
N ALA A 90 8.36 -5.51 11.95
CA ALA A 90 8.30 -6.69 12.81
C ALA A 90 7.65 -7.89 12.09
N SER A 91 6.70 -7.63 11.18
CA SER A 91 6.03 -8.65 10.39
C SER A 91 5.38 -8.04 9.14
N GLY A 92 4.67 -8.85 8.35
CA GLY A 92 3.97 -8.36 7.16
C GLY A 92 4.78 -8.41 5.86
N GLN A 93 5.85 -9.20 5.80
CA GLN A 93 6.73 -9.32 4.63
C GLN A 93 5.96 -9.60 3.32
N HIS A 94 5.02 -10.56 3.32
CA HIS A 94 4.21 -10.85 2.13
C HIS A 94 3.31 -9.68 1.74
N ARG A 95 2.79 -8.94 2.72
CA ARG A 95 1.94 -7.77 2.50
C ARG A 95 2.78 -6.67 1.86
N VAL A 96 3.89 -6.26 2.48
CA VAL A 96 4.78 -5.24 1.92
C VAL A 96 5.29 -5.61 0.53
N ALA A 97 5.64 -6.88 0.30
CA ALA A 97 6.01 -7.35 -1.04
C ALA A 97 4.86 -7.27 -2.06
N ALA A 98 3.64 -7.62 -1.66
CA ALA A 98 2.45 -7.50 -2.51
C ALA A 98 2.18 -6.03 -2.85
N LEU A 99 2.35 -5.12 -1.87
CA LEU A 99 2.18 -3.69 -2.06
C LEU A 99 3.20 -3.09 -2.99
N LYS A 100 4.48 -3.38 -2.80
CA LYS A 100 5.54 -2.96 -3.72
C LYS A 100 5.23 -3.39 -5.16
N LYS A 101 4.81 -4.65 -5.37
CA LYS A 101 4.42 -5.15 -6.70
C LYS A 101 3.17 -4.44 -7.24
N TYR A 102 2.16 -4.26 -6.41
CA TYR A 102 0.89 -3.67 -6.79
C TYR A 102 1.03 -2.18 -7.15
N THR A 103 1.72 -1.40 -6.30
CA THR A 103 2.06 0.01 -6.57
C THR A 103 2.96 0.15 -7.78
N LYS A 104 3.94 -0.76 -7.97
CA LYS A 104 4.79 -0.74 -9.16
C LYS A 104 3.98 -0.86 -10.45
N ARG A 105 3.01 -1.79 -10.51
CA ARG A 105 2.14 -1.94 -11.69
C ARG A 105 1.43 -0.64 -12.06
N PHE A 106 0.87 0.06 -11.08
CA PHE A 106 0.21 1.36 -11.33
C PHE A 106 1.20 2.47 -11.68
N SER A 107 2.42 2.45 -11.12
CA SER A 107 3.46 3.40 -11.47
C SER A 107 3.89 3.22 -12.93
N ASP A 108 4.14 1.97 -13.33
CA ASP A 108 4.54 1.61 -14.69
C ASP A 108 3.42 1.99 -15.69
N GLU A 109 2.15 1.74 -15.35
CA GLU A 109 0.99 2.12 -16.18
C GLU A 109 0.78 3.64 -16.24
N ALA A 110 0.99 4.36 -15.13
CA ALA A 110 0.92 5.82 -15.12
C ALA A 110 2.01 6.46 -15.99
N GLU A 111 3.23 5.91 -15.95
CA GLU A 111 4.34 6.36 -16.79
C GLU A 111 4.05 6.12 -18.27
N GLU A 112 3.50 4.96 -18.63
CA GLU A 112 3.09 4.65 -20.00
C GLU A 112 2.01 5.61 -20.51
N LEU A 113 0.95 5.82 -19.73
CA LEU A 113 -0.13 6.74 -20.10
C LEU A 113 0.36 8.19 -20.21
N GLN A 114 1.24 8.61 -19.29
CA GLN A 114 1.83 9.95 -19.34
C GLN A 114 2.69 10.12 -20.60
N ALA A 115 3.46 9.11 -20.99
CA ALA A 115 4.27 9.14 -22.21
C ALA A 115 3.40 9.23 -23.48
N ARG A 116 2.29 8.48 -23.52
CA ARG A 116 1.31 8.58 -24.63
C ARG A 116 0.66 9.95 -24.72
N LEU A 117 0.26 10.52 -23.58
CA LEU A 117 -0.27 11.89 -23.53
C LEU A 117 0.74 12.90 -24.07
N THR A 118 2.01 12.83 -23.64
CA THR A 118 3.04 13.75 -24.15
C THR A 118 3.33 13.57 -25.64
N HIS A 119 3.10 12.38 -26.20
CA HIS A 119 3.24 12.14 -27.63
C HIS A 119 2.11 12.84 -28.41
N LEU A 120 0.85 12.63 -28.01
CA LEU A 120 -0.32 13.26 -28.64
C LEU A 120 -0.32 14.79 -28.49
N GLU A 121 0.17 15.33 -27.37
CA GLU A 121 0.32 16.77 -27.16
C GLU A 121 1.39 17.41 -28.05
N GLY A 122 2.32 16.61 -28.60
CA GLY A 122 3.40 17.07 -29.48
C GLY A 122 3.04 17.09 -30.97
N GLU A 123 1.88 16.56 -31.36
CA GLU A 123 1.45 16.50 -32.76
C GLU A 123 0.77 17.82 -33.19
N GLU A 124 1.17 18.38 -34.33
CA GLU A 124 0.69 19.68 -34.82
C GLU A 124 -0.79 19.66 -35.28
N SER A 125 -1.31 18.48 -35.64
CA SER A 125 -2.68 18.30 -36.09
C SER A 125 -3.28 17.04 -35.47
N ILE A 126 -4.16 17.23 -34.49
CA ILE A 126 -4.85 16.14 -33.81
C ILE A 126 -6.21 15.92 -34.49
N THR A 127 -6.50 14.69 -34.89
CA THR A 127 -7.80 14.29 -35.41
C THR A 127 -8.86 14.29 -34.30
N LYS A 128 -10.15 14.29 -34.67
CA LYS A 128 -11.23 14.21 -33.67
C LYS A 128 -11.14 12.93 -32.82
N GLU A 129 -10.75 11.82 -33.45
CA GLU A 129 -10.60 10.51 -32.78
C GLU A 129 -9.45 10.54 -31.76
N GLU A 130 -8.31 11.13 -32.11
CA GLU A 130 -7.18 11.30 -31.19
C GLU A 130 -7.53 12.28 -30.05
N ALA A 131 -8.37 13.28 -30.28
CA ALA A 131 -8.85 14.17 -29.23
C ALA A 131 -9.75 13.44 -28.20
N GLU A 132 -10.59 12.50 -28.67
CA GLU A 132 -11.39 11.63 -27.80
C GLU A 132 -10.49 10.66 -27.02
N GLU A 133 -9.51 10.01 -27.67
CA GLU A 133 -8.52 9.16 -27.00
C GLU A 133 -7.73 9.95 -25.95
N HIS A 134 -7.34 11.18 -26.27
CA HIS A 134 -6.63 12.06 -25.34
C HIS A 134 -7.44 12.34 -24.07
N ALA A 135 -8.75 12.55 -24.18
CA ALA A 135 -9.63 12.75 -23.04
C ALA A 135 -9.70 11.48 -22.17
N ASP A 136 -9.85 10.32 -22.79
CA ASP A 136 -9.92 9.02 -22.10
C ASP A 136 -8.61 8.68 -21.37
N LEU A 137 -7.46 8.93 -21.99
CA LEU A 137 -6.15 8.75 -21.38
C LEU A 137 -5.96 9.63 -20.14
N ARG A 138 -6.43 10.89 -20.18
CA ARG A 138 -6.38 11.80 -19.02
C ARG A 138 -7.24 11.30 -17.87
N ILE A 139 -8.45 10.83 -18.15
CA ILE A 139 -9.37 10.26 -17.13
C ILE A 139 -8.70 9.05 -16.48
N ARG A 140 -8.22 8.10 -17.28
CA ARG A 140 -7.56 6.89 -16.79
C ARG A 140 -6.30 7.18 -15.98
N LEU A 141 -5.48 8.14 -16.42
CA LEU A 141 -4.32 8.59 -15.66
C LEU A 141 -4.73 9.21 -14.31
N GLY A 142 -5.81 9.98 -14.29
CA GLY A 142 -6.41 10.52 -13.06
C GLY A 142 -6.80 9.40 -12.09
N ASP A 143 -7.49 8.37 -12.58
CA ASP A 143 -7.89 7.22 -11.78
C ASP A 143 -6.69 6.48 -11.20
N ILE A 144 -5.66 6.22 -12.01
CA ILE A 144 -4.44 5.54 -11.57
C ILE A 144 -3.67 6.37 -10.55
N LYS A 145 -3.53 7.69 -10.75
CA LYS A 145 -2.93 8.59 -9.74
C LYS A 145 -3.73 8.58 -8.43
N GLY A 146 -5.06 8.51 -8.52
CA GLY A 146 -5.94 8.31 -7.37
C GLY A 146 -5.67 6.98 -6.65
N HIS A 147 -5.50 5.88 -7.38
CA HIS A 147 -5.12 4.59 -6.82
C HIS A 147 -3.72 4.60 -6.17
N LEU A 148 -2.73 5.21 -6.82
CA LEU A 148 -1.37 5.35 -6.29
C LEU A 148 -1.37 6.09 -4.95
N THR A 149 -2.10 7.20 -4.86
CA THR A 149 -2.24 7.98 -3.62
C THR A 149 -2.81 7.11 -2.49
N LYS A 150 -3.89 6.36 -2.78
CA LYS A 150 -4.51 5.45 -1.80
C LYS A 150 -3.56 4.30 -1.41
N THR A 151 -2.78 3.77 -2.35
CA THR A 151 -1.77 2.74 -2.06
C THR A 151 -0.54 3.29 -1.32
N GLY A 152 -0.40 4.61 -1.19
CA GLY A 152 0.62 5.20 -0.33
C GLY A 152 0.26 5.12 1.16
N MET A 153 -1.01 4.95 1.50
CA MET A 153 -1.54 5.06 2.86
C MET A 153 -1.69 3.69 3.53
N TRP A 154 -1.14 3.54 4.73
CA TRP A 154 -1.10 2.27 5.46
C TRP A 154 -1.34 2.46 6.94
N GLY A 155 -2.20 1.63 7.55
CA GLY A 155 -2.21 1.47 9.00
C GLY A 155 -0.88 0.90 9.49
N VAL A 156 -0.32 1.43 10.59
CA VAL A 156 0.96 0.97 11.14
C VAL A 156 0.91 0.84 12.66
N VAL A 157 1.38 -0.27 13.22
CA VAL A 157 1.50 -0.38 14.69
C VAL A 157 2.95 -0.11 15.06
N LEU A 158 3.22 0.90 15.88
CA LEU A 158 4.59 1.22 16.28
C LEU A 158 4.96 0.54 17.59
N TYR A 159 6.12 -0.08 17.57
CA TYR A 159 6.77 -0.65 18.74
C TYR A 159 8.02 0.17 19.03
N ASP A 160 8.13 0.69 20.25
CA ASP A 160 9.36 1.35 20.67
C ASP A 160 10.45 0.29 20.84
N LYS A 161 11.59 0.48 20.16
CA LYS A 161 12.73 -0.44 20.19
C LYS A 161 13.30 -0.61 21.61
N VAL A 162 13.26 0.44 22.44
CA VAL A 162 13.81 0.43 23.82
C VAL A 162 12.82 -0.18 24.81
N LYS A 163 11.53 -0.01 24.55
CA LYS A 163 10.42 -0.44 25.41
C LYS A 163 9.47 -1.20 24.51
N VAL A 164 9.53 -2.52 24.45
CA VAL A 164 8.53 -3.31 23.71
C VAL A 164 7.18 -3.22 24.44
N LYS A 165 6.50 -2.07 24.32
CA LYS A 165 5.13 -1.77 24.70
C LYS A 165 4.43 -1.23 23.45
N VAL A 166 3.23 -1.76 23.20
CA VAL A 166 2.46 -1.60 21.96
C VAL A 166 1.81 -0.20 21.89
N VAL A 167 2.05 0.57 20.81
CA VAL A 167 1.29 1.79 20.50
C VAL A 167 0.78 1.72 19.06
N ALA A 168 -0.54 1.77 18.85
CA ALA A 168 -1.16 1.68 17.53
C ALA A 168 -1.20 3.02 16.79
N LEU A 169 -1.02 3.03 15.47
CA LEU A 169 -0.96 4.24 14.63
C LEU A 169 -1.46 4.03 13.17
N SER A 170 -1.57 5.10 12.38
CA SER A 170 -1.62 4.99 10.91
C SER A 170 -0.64 5.94 10.25
N HIS A 171 -0.21 5.58 9.04
CA HIS A 171 0.69 6.37 8.22
C HIS A 171 -0.08 6.87 6.99
N GLN A 172 -0.17 8.19 6.83
CA GLN A 172 -0.53 8.83 5.58
C GLN A 172 0.75 9.38 4.93
N PRO A 173 0.90 9.40 3.61
CA PRO A 173 1.89 10.23 2.95
C PRO A 173 1.26 11.57 2.52
N ARG A 174 1.85 12.70 2.93
CA ARG A 174 1.77 14.01 2.26
C ARG A 174 2.40 14.00 0.87
N ALA A 175 2.00 14.97 0.04
CA ALA A 175 2.53 15.26 -1.30
C ALA A 175 4.06 15.54 -1.33
N ASP A 176 4.63 15.91 -0.19
CA ASP A 176 6.04 16.23 0.03
C ASP A 176 6.74 15.20 0.94
N THR A 177 6.00 14.20 1.43
CA THR A 177 6.60 12.93 1.90
C THR A 177 6.92 12.11 0.68
N GLN A 178 8.19 12.19 0.30
CA GLN A 178 8.87 11.08 -0.32
C GLN A 178 8.46 9.82 0.43
N PHE A 179 7.88 8.86 -0.29
CA PHE A 179 7.86 7.47 0.13
C PHE A 179 9.16 7.17 0.93
N VAL A 180 9.12 6.31 1.93
CA VAL A 180 10.26 5.39 2.11
C VAL A 180 10.26 4.48 0.87
N ARG A 181 10.62 5.10 -0.25
CA ARG A 181 11.31 4.52 -1.36
C ARG A 181 12.69 4.35 -0.73
N ALA A 182 13.04 3.10 -0.42
CA ALA A 182 14.37 2.69 -0.80
C ALA A 182 14.48 2.98 -2.30
N LEU A 183 14.84 4.22 -2.64
CA LEU A 183 15.45 4.54 -3.91
C LEU A 183 16.78 3.81 -3.86
N SER A 184 16.79 2.60 -4.42
CA SER A 184 17.93 2.17 -5.21
C SER A 184 18.28 3.33 -6.13
N LYS A 185 19.37 4.02 -5.82
CA LYS A 185 20.05 4.91 -6.75
C LYS A 185 20.60 4.05 -7.89
N THR A 186 19.80 3.78 -8.90
CA THR A 186 20.27 3.44 -10.24
C THR A 186 19.28 4.01 -11.25
N HIS A 187 19.55 5.23 -11.68
CA HIS A 187 19.42 5.77 -13.04
C HIS A 187 19.48 7.30 -12.98
N ALA A 188 20.63 7.83 -12.58
CA ALA A 188 21.09 9.14 -13.04
C ALA A 188 22.14 8.84 -14.11
N GLY A 189 21.68 8.79 -15.36
CA GLY A 189 22.50 8.42 -16.51
C GLY A 189 21.93 9.02 -17.78
N LEU A 190 21.87 10.35 -17.82
CA LEU A 190 21.92 11.11 -19.07
C LEU A 190 23.03 12.18 -18.93
N PRO A 191 23.85 12.37 -19.97
CA PRO A 191 25.15 13.03 -19.85
C PRO A 191 24.98 14.53 -19.72
N LYS A 192 25.68 15.12 -18.74
CA LYS A 192 26.11 16.52 -18.83
C LYS A 192 27.60 16.50 -19.07
N GLY A 193 27.99 17.09 -20.20
CA GLY A 193 29.33 17.12 -20.73
C GLY A 193 30.34 17.79 -19.80
N ASP A 194 31.57 17.35 -20.00
CA ASP A 194 32.83 18.07 -19.96
C ASP A 194 32.98 19.22 -18.95
N GLY A 195 33.82 18.95 -17.96
CA GLY A 195 34.41 19.95 -17.08
C GLY A 195 35.60 19.35 -16.34
N MET A 196 36.78 19.56 -16.91
CA MET A 196 38.09 19.08 -16.49
C MET A 196 38.51 19.47 -15.05
N SER A 197 39.52 18.74 -14.55
CA SER A 197 40.49 19.12 -13.49
C SER A 197 40.00 18.95 -12.03
N ALA A 198 40.77 18.45 -11.06
CA ALA A 198 42.17 18.03 -11.00
C ALA A 198 42.38 17.00 -9.87
N LYS A 199 43.44 16.20 -10.03
CA LYS A 199 44.08 15.36 -9.02
C LYS A 199 44.53 16.18 -7.80
N VAL A 200 44.32 15.68 -6.58
CA VAL A 200 45.31 15.77 -5.48
C VAL A 200 45.28 14.50 -4.61
N HIS A 201 46.48 14.13 -4.17
CA HIS A 201 46.97 12.90 -3.55
C HIS A 201 46.86 12.83 -2.01
N ARG A 202 47.06 11.59 -1.49
CA ARG A 202 47.62 11.17 -0.17
C ARG A 202 46.74 11.46 1.07
N GLY A 203 46.70 10.63 2.11
CA GLY A 203 47.43 9.41 2.45
C GLY A 203 47.10 8.95 3.88
N SER A 204 47.68 7.80 4.25
CA SER A 204 47.97 7.32 5.62
C SER A 204 46.78 6.91 6.50
N GLN A 205 46.57 5.62 6.75
CA GLN A 205 47.14 4.82 7.86
C GLN A 205 47.09 5.51 9.24
N VAL A 206 46.37 4.92 10.21
CA VAL A 206 46.92 4.47 11.51
C VAL A 206 45.98 3.41 12.12
N LYS A 207 46.59 2.31 12.57
CA LYS A 207 46.05 1.28 13.46
C LYS A 207 46.04 1.81 14.90
N SER A 208 45.00 1.51 15.68
CA SER A 208 45.14 1.42 17.13
C SER A 208 44.22 0.34 17.71
N LYS A 209 44.88 -0.66 18.29
CA LYS A 209 44.36 -1.70 19.17
C LYS A 209 44.13 -1.12 20.56
N SER A 210 43.03 -1.47 21.21
CA SER A 210 42.92 -1.59 22.67
C SER A 210 41.53 -2.18 22.98
N ARG A 211 41.39 -3.39 23.54
CA ARG A 211 41.77 -3.93 24.85
C ARG A 211 40.45 -4.23 25.58
N GLU A 212 40.07 -5.50 25.59
CA GLU A 212 38.99 -6.05 26.41
C GLU A 212 39.28 -5.82 27.91
N PRO A 213 38.23 -5.70 28.72
CA PRO A 213 38.24 -6.36 30.01
C PRO A 213 37.08 -7.36 30.13
N LYS A 214 37.46 -8.57 30.52
CA LYS A 214 36.60 -9.65 31.01
C LYS A 214 35.93 -9.19 32.30
N SER A 215 34.60 -9.29 32.38
CA SER A 215 33.85 -9.21 33.64
C SER A 215 33.05 -10.49 33.85
N GLU A 216 33.56 -11.26 34.81
CA GLU A 216 32.91 -12.12 35.80
C GLU A 216 31.57 -12.81 35.49
N GLN A 217 31.67 -14.15 35.50
CA GLN A 217 30.59 -15.11 35.62
C GLN A 217 29.94 -15.03 37.00
N SER A 218 28.70 -14.56 37.10
CA SER A 218 27.82 -14.85 38.24
C SER A 218 26.98 -16.10 37.92
N LYS A 219 27.33 -17.24 38.55
CA LYS A 219 26.55 -18.47 38.54
C LYS A 219 25.31 -18.30 39.43
N GLY A 220 24.16 -17.99 38.84
CA GLY A 220 22.85 -18.08 39.48
C GLY A 220 22.18 -19.42 39.17
N LYS A 221 21.94 -20.25 40.20
CA LYS A 221 21.14 -21.47 40.11
C LYS A 221 19.68 -21.12 39.74
N PRO A 222 19.04 -21.81 38.77
CA PRO A 222 17.59 -21.70 38.61
C PRO A 222 16.88 -22.41 39.77
N ARG A 223 15.89 -21.74 40.36
CA ARG A 223 14.91 -22.36 41.25
C ARG A 223 13.82 -22.99 40.37
N ASP A 224 13.59 -24.28 40.53
CA ASP A 224 12.41 -24.97 40.02
C ASP A 224 11.16 -24.33 40.64
N VAL A 225 10.31 -23.76 39.79
CA VAL A 225 8.96 -23.35 40.14
C VAL A 225 8.03 -24.28 39.36
N THR A 226 7.54 -25.30 40.04
CA THR A 226 6.45 -26.15 39.57
C THR A 226 5.18 -25.31 39.55
N ILE A 227 4.75 -24.90 38.35
CA ILE A 227 3.45 -24.26 38.15
C ILE A 227 2.46 -25.36 37.78
N ASP A 228 1.51 -25.61 38.67
CA ASP A 228 0.37 -26.49 38.39
C ASP A 228 -0.47 -25.92 37.23
N GLU A 229 -0.54 -26.68 36.13
CA GLU A 229 -1.40 -26.37 34.99
C GLU A 229 -2.87 -26.63 35.34
N PRO A 230 -3.77 -25.63 35.24
CA PRO A 230 -5.19 -25.90 35.24
C PRO A 230 -5.60 -26.55 33.91
N LYS A 231 -6.34 -27.66 34.00
CA LYS A 231 -6.89 -28.43 32.87
C LYS A 231 -7.80 -27.57 31.99
N VAL A 232 -7.26 -26.92 30.96
CA VAL A 232 -8.02 -26.23 29.90
C VAL A 232 -8.43 -27.24 28.82
N LYS A 233 -9.43 -28.08 29.09
CA LYS A 233 -10.04 -28.96 28.05
C LYS A 233 -11.45 -28.58 27.62
N GLU A 234 -12.07 -27.56 28.24
CA GLU A 234 -13.50 -27.26 28.00
C GLU A 234 -13.80 -26.11 27.02
N SER A 235 -12.79 -25.33 26.59
CA SER A 235 -13.01 -24.12 25.78
C SER A 235 -13.07 -24.33 24.25
N ARG A 236 -12.74 -25.53 23.74
CA ARG A 236 -12.72 -25.80 22.28
C ARG A 236 -14.08 -26.17 21.69
N ARG A 237 -15.00 -26.76 22.48
CA ARG A 237 -16.33 -27.16 21.99
C ARG A 237 -17.26 -25.95 21.81
N SER A 238 -17.20 -24.95 22.69
CA SER A 238 -18.05 -23.76 22.59
C SER A 238 -17.69 -22.87 21.40
N ARG A 239 -16.40 -22.64 21.13
CA ARG A 239 -15.95 -21.83 19.98
C ARG A 239 -16.36 -22.43 18.62
N ASN A 240 -16.37 -23.75 18.50
CA ASN A 240 -16.77 -24.40 17.24
C ASN A 240 -18.28 -24.29 17.01
N GLN A 241 -19.11 -24.31 18.05
CA GLN A 241 -20.56 -24.10 17.90
C GLN A 241 -20.91 -22.67 17.48
N THR A 242 -20.20 -21.67 18.00
CA THR A 242 -20.42 -20.27 17.60
C THR A 242 -20.06 -20.04 16.14
N LYS A 243 -18.95 -20.63 15.66
CA LYS A 243 -18.50 -20.48 14.27
C LYS A 243 -19.49 -21.08 13.26
N VAL A 244 -20.04 -22.26 13.56
CA VAL A 244 -21.04 -22.92 12.70
C VAL A 244 -22.35 -22.13 12.64
N LYS A 245 -22.75 -21.48 13.74
CA LYS A 245 -23.97 -20.65 13.77
C LYS A 245 -23.85 -19.40 12.92
N VAL A 246 -22.71 -18.69 13.00
CA VAL A 246 -22.44 -17.49 12.19
C VAL A 246 -22.42 -17.82 10.69
N GLU A 247 -21.79 -18.94 10.30
CA GLU A 247 -21.72 -19.36 8.90
C GLU A 247 -23.09 -19.77 8.33
N ARG A 248 -23.98 -20.36 9.14
CA ARG A 248 -25.36 -20.65 8.72
C ARG A 248 -26.19 -19.38 8.50
N ASP A 249 -26.07 -18.40 9.39
CA ASP A 249 -26.83 -17.15 9.29
C ASP A 249 -26.37 -16.30 8.09
N GLU A 250 -25.07 -16.28 7.80
CA GLU A 250 -24.52 -15.59 6.62
C GLU A 250 -24.96 -16.24 5.32
N ASN A 251 -24.94 -17.58 5.25
CA ASN A 251 -25.46 -18.32 4.09
C ASN A 251 -26.97 -18.11 3.87
N ARG A 252 -27.75 -17.98 4.95
CA ARG A 252 -29.19 -17.66 4.87
C ARG A 252 -29.41 -16.27 4.27
N ARG A 253 -28.70 -15.25 4.77
CA ARG A 253 -28.79 -13.86 4.25
C ARG A 253 -28.41 -13.78 2.77
N MET A 254 -27.38 -14.51 2.35
CA MET A 254 -26.98 -14.55 0.94
C MET A 254 -28.03 -15.19 0.02
N ARG A 255 -28.79 -16.18 0.51
CA ARG A 255 -29.91 -16.78 -0.25
C ARG A 255 -31.09 -15.81 -0.36
N GLU A 256 -31.45 -15.16 0.74
CA GLU A 256 -32.53 -14.15 0.76
C GLU A 256 -32.19 -12.97 -0.18
N ALA A 257 -30.94 -12.48 -0.16
CA ALA A 257 -30.48 -11.45 -1.09
C ALA A 257 -30.60 -11.88 -2.56
N LYS A 258 -30.18 -13.11 -2.90
CA LYS A 258 -30.30 -13.64 -4.28
C LYS A 258 -31.75 -13.74 -4.73
N GLU A 259 -32.65 -14.18 -3.86
CA GLU A 259 -34.11 -14.22 -4.11
C GLU A 259 -34.66 -12.81 -4.41
N THR A 260 -34.29 -11.81 -3.63
CA THR A 260 -34.77 -10.43 -3.86
C THR A 260 -34.30 -9.84 -5.20
N VAL A 261 -33.06 -10.14 -5.61
CA VAL A 261 -32.54 -9.72 -6.92
C VAL A 261 -33.29 -10.43 -8.05
N LYS A 262 -33.57 -11.73 -7.89
CA LYS A 262 -34.33 -12.52 -8.87
C LYS A 262 -35.76 -11.99 -9.03
N LEU A 263 -36.42 -11.61 -7.93
CA LEU A 263 -37.75 -11.00 -7.96
C LEU A 263 -37.76 -9.62 -8.64
N LYS A 264 -36.74 -8.79 -8.38
CA LYS A 264 -36.59 -7.48 -9.06
C LYS A 264 -36.36 -7.63 -10.57
N ALA A 265 -35.53 -8.59 -10.97
CA ALA A 265 -35.28 -8.87 -12.38
C ALA A 265 -36.54 -9.37 -13.09
N LYS A 266 -37.33 -10.22 -12.44
CA LYS A 266 -38.62 -10.68 -12.97
C LYS A 266 -39.62 -9.53 -13.14
N ARG A 267 -39.71 -8.64 -12.15
CA ARG A 267 -40.57 -7.45 -12.21
C ARG A 267 -40.20 -6.50 -13.36
N TRP A 268 -38.91 -6.36 -13.67
CA TRP A 268 -38.45 -5.56 -14.81
C TRP A 268 -38.88 -6.17 -16.15
N ASN A 269 -38.82 -7.49 -16.29
CA ASN A 269 -39.23 -8.18 -17.52
C ASN A 269 -40.75 -8.22 -17.72
N ASP A 270 -41.52 -8.17 -16.64
CA ASP A 270 -42.99 -8.20 -16.68
C ASP A 270 -43.61 -6.79 -16.84
N GLU A 271 -42.81 -5.72 -16.82
CA GLU A 271 -43.33 -4.38 -17.12
C GLU A 271 -43.60 -4.27 -18.64
N PRO A 272 -44.88 -4.10 -19.04
CA PRO A 272 -45.23 -4.00 -20.45
C PRO A 272 -44.50 -2.80 -21.03
N ASN A 273 -43.81 -3.03 -22.14
CA ASN A 273 -43.03 -2.07 -22.91
C ASN A 273 -43.93 -0.87 -23.28
N VAL A 274 -44.01 0.12 -22.37
CA VAL A 274 -44.75 1.35 -22.60
C VAL A 274 -43.98 2.06 -23.70
N LYS A 275 -44.46 1.91 -24.94
CA LYS A 275 -44.02 2.71 -26.08
C LYS A 275 -44.30 4.16 -25.74
N VAL A 276 -43.32 4.84 -25.14
CA VAL A 276 -43.32 6.29 -25.00
C VAL A 276 -43.22 6.83 -26.42
N LYS A 277 -44.37 7.12 -27.02
CA LYS A 277 -44.45 7.96 -28.21
C LYS A 277 -43.98 9.35 -27.79
N VAL A 278 -42.69 9.61 -27.94
CA VAL A 278 -42.11 10.95 -27.83
C VAL A 278 -42.71 11.75 -28.99
N LYS A 279 -43.76 12.51 -28.69
CA LYS A 279 -44.35 13.48 -29.61
C LYS A 279 -43.40 14.68 -29.60
N VAL A 280 -42.39 14.65 -30.46
CA VAL A 280 -41.51 15.80 -30.73
C VAL A 280 -42.40 16.92 -31.23
N LYS A 281 -42.61 17.91 -30.37
CA LYS A 281 -43.38 19.11 -30.69
C LYS A 281 -42.39 20.05 -31.39
N GLU A 282 -42.33 19.97 -32.71
CA GLU A 282 -41.75 21.04 -33.53
C GLU A 282 -42.53 22.33 -33.23
N ARG A 283 -41.98 23.16 -32.37
CA ARG A 283 -42.40 24.54 -32.16
C ARG A 283 -41.16 25.39 -32.00
N GLY A 284 -40.95 26.24 -32.99
CA GLY A 284 -40.15 27.46 -32.85
C GLY A 284 -38.70 27.32 -33.27
N MET A 285 -38.45 27.18 -34.58
CA MET A 285 -37.14 27.53 -35.14
C MET A 285 -37.28 28.18 -36.53
N GLU A 286 -38.26 29.08 -36.69
CA GLU A 286 -38.56 29.75 -37.97
C GLU A 286 -38.63 31.30 -37.86
N GLU A 287 -38.08 31.91 -36.80
CA GLU A 287 -38.08 33.38 -36.65
C GLU A 287 -36.68 34.03 -36.60
N SER A 288 -35.61 33.30 -36.91
CA SER A 288 -34.24 33.86 -36.84
C SER A 288 -33.54 34.06 -38.19
N ARG A 289 -34.21 33.84 -39.33
CA ARG A 289 -33.59 34.02 -40.65
C ARG A 289 -33.83 35.39 -41.32
N ASP A 290 -34.78 36.20 -40.84
CA ASP A 290 -35.11 37.48 -41.49
C ASP A 290 -34.46 38.72 -40.86
N LYS A 291 -33.56 38.57 -39.88
CA LYS A 291 -32.90 39.71 -39.21
C LYS A 291 -31.45 40.01 -39.63
N ILE A 292 -30.89 39.33 -40.64
CA ILE A 292 -29.50 39.53 -41.09
C ILE A 292 -29.43 40.09 -42.54
N MET A 293 -30.44 40.86 -42.97
CA MET A 293 -30.44 41.52 -44.29
C MET A 293 -30.80 43.01 -44.26
N LYS A 294 -30.68 43.67 -43.10
CA LYS A 294 -30.74 45.14 -43.00
C LYS A 294 -29.89 45.66 -41.85
N GLU A 295 -28.59 45.76 -42.10
CA GLU A 295 -27.63 46.76 -41.62
C GLU A 295 -26.40 46.68 -42.54
#